data_AF-A0A2H0MJC2-F1
#
_entry.id   AF-A0A2H0MJC2-F1
#
_cell.length_a   1.000
_cell.length_b   1.000
_cell.length_c   1.000
_cell.angle_alpha   90.00
_cell.angle_beta   90.00
_cell.angle_gamma   90.00
#
_symmetry.space_group_name_H-M   'P 1'
#
loop_
_entity.id
_entity.type
_entity.pdbx_description
1 polymer ?
#
loop_
_entity_poly.entity_id
_entity_poly.type
_entity_poly.pdbx_seq_one_letter_code
_entity_poly.pdbx_strand_id
1 'polypeptide(L)'
;MAKKPFINKYGFVEYPFLHDQRKSKNWWFWNLMEDYLKRRARQKNGPAYTRDHMDDDFKRILPETKLKVFALIPSGMGMEFKLIGFYETPELIEVEDPVPFIQEKYGGGKFKVNIYHEGTFAGTENFKTHGDPHWVEIEDPAPY
;
A
#
# COMPACT_ATOMS: atom_id res chain seq x y z
N MET A 1 -15.01 -17.40 7.17
CA MET A 1 -14.14 -17.47 8.37
C MET A 1 -12.78 -16.91 8.01
N ALA A 2 -12.33 -15.84 8.67
CA ALA A 2 -10.96 -15.35 8.50
C ALA A 2 -9.98 -16.40 9.05
N LYS A 3 -8.98 -16.80 8.27
CA LYS A 3 -7.93 -17.71 8.72
C LYS A 3 -7.18 -17.06 9.90
N LYS A 4 -6.80 -17.85 10.91
CA LYS A 4 -6.06 -17.36 12.09
C LYS A 4 -4.58 -17.14 11.76
N PRO A 5 -3.90 -16.15 12.39
CA PRO A 5 -2.46 -15.99 12.30
C PRO A 5 -1.72 -17.25 12.73
N PHE A 6 -0.59 -17.56 12.09
CA PHE A 6 0.25 -18.71 12.42
C PHE A 6 1.72 -18.29 12.48
N ILE A 7 2.54 -19.03 13.22
CA ILE A 7 3.98 -18.77 13.29
C ILE A 7 4.66 -19.58 12.19
N ASN A 8 5.42 -18.93 11.31
CA ASN A 8 6.14 -19.60 10.24
C ASN A 8 7.40 -20.31 10.76
N LYS A 9 8.06 -21.09 9.90
CA LYS A 9 9.26 -21.87 10.25
C LYS A 9 10.45 -21.03 10.74
N TYR A 10 10.39 -19.72 10.56
CA TYR A 10 11.39 -18.75 10.98
C TYR A 10 10.99 -18.02 12.27
N GLY A 11 9.90 -18.42 12.94
CA GLY A 11 9.46 -17.84 14.21
C GLY A 11 8.62 -16.58 14.09
N PHE A 12 8.20 -16.18 12.89
CA PHE A 12 7.39 -14.97 12.70
C PHE A 12 5.89 -15.26 12.63
N VAL A 13 5.09 -14.41 13.27
CA VAL A 13 3.63 -14.38 13.07
C VAL A 13 3.34 -13.94 11.64
N GLU A 14 2.79 -14.87 10.84
CA GLU A 14 2.19 -14.66 9.53
C GLU A 14 0.68 -14.49 9.67
N TYR A 15 0.16 -13.46 9.01
CA TYR A 15 -1.25 -13.19 8.95
C TYR A 15 -1.83 -13.67 7.62
N PRO A 16 -2.99 -14.34 7.60
CA PRO A 16 -3.50 -14.93 6.36
C PRO A 16 -3.92 -13.93 5.28
N PHE A 17 -4.04 -12.65 5.59
CA PHE A 17 -4.20 -11.59 4.57
C PHE A 17 -2.93 -11.39 3.73
N LEU A 18 -1.74 -11.75 4.24
CA LEU A 18 -0.48 -11.78 3.48
C LEU A 18 -0.49 -12.86 2.39
N HIS A 19 -1.38 -13.85 2.52
CA HIS A 19 -1.56 -14.95 1.56
C HIS A 19 -2.89 -14.84 0.80
N ASP A 20 -3.45 -13.63 0.71
CA ASP A 20 -4.72 -13.40 0.03
C ASP A 20 -4.55 -13.52 -1.50
N GLN A 21 -4.78 -14.72 -2.01
CA GLN A 21 -4.72 -15.01 -3.45
C GLN A 21 -5.79 -14.28 -4.28
N ARG A 22 -6.70 -13.51 -3.68
CA ARG A 22 -7.55 -12.59 -4.44
C ARG A 22 -6.74 -11.42 -5.00
N LYS A 23 -5.67 -11.02 -4.31
CA LYS A 23 -4.77 -9.94 -4.72
C LYS A 23 -3.75 -10.37 -5.79
N SER A 24 -3.53 -11.67 -6.01
CA SER A 24 -2.61 -12.13 -7.05
C SER A 24 -3.15 -11.97 -8.47
N LYS A 25 -4.41 -11.56 -8.64
CA LYS A 25 -5.04 -11.38 -9.96
C LYS A 25 -4.76 -10.03 -10.61
N ASN A 26 -4.40 -9.01 -9.84
CA ASN A 26 -4.08 -7.68 -10.35
C ASN A 26 -2.71 -7.25 -9.84
N TRP A 27 -2.10 -6.29 -10.53
CA TRP A 27 -0.93 -5.57 -10.03
C TRP A 27 -1.22 -4.97 -8.63
N TRP A 28 -0.22 -4.97 -7.75
CA TRP A 28 -0.40 -4.62 -6.33
C TRP A 28 -1.06 -3.25 -6.16
N PHE A 29 -0.63 -2.26 -6.94
CA PHE A 29 -1.12 -0.89 -6.86
C PHE A 29 -2.62 -0.78 -7.15
N TRP A 30 -3.09 -1.55 -8.14
CA TRP A 30 -4.52 -1.63 -8.44
C TRP A 30 -5.29 -2.11 -7.21
N ASN A 31 -4.81 -3.18 -6.57
CA ASN A 31 -5.48 -3.75 -5.39
C ASN A 31 -5.57 -2.76 -4.24
N LEU A 32 -4.55 -1.92 -4.03
CA LEU A 32 -4.59 -0.87 -3.00
C LEU A 32 -5.64 0.21 -3.32
N MET A 33 -5.87 0.50 -4.60
CA MET A 33 -6.80 1.54 -5.05
C MET A 33 -8.23 1.02 -5.31
N GLU A 34 -8.49 -0.27 -5.18
CA GLU A 34 -9.75 -0.91 -5.56
C GLU A 34 -10.99 -0.16 -5.05
N ASP A 35 -11.05 0.11 -3.74
CA ASP A 35 -12.20 0.77 -3.13
C ASP A 35 -12.36 2.22 -3.58
N TYR A 36 -11.25 2.91 -3.86
CA TYR A 36 -11.28 4.26 -4.42
C TYR A 36 -11.80 4.25 -5.85
N LEU A 37 -11.31 3.33 -6.69
CA LEU A 37 -11.79 3.15 -8.06
C LEU A 37 -13.28 2.77 -8.09
N LYS A 38 -13.76 1.90 -7.18
CA LYS A 38 -15.18 1.54 -7.08
C LYS A 38 -16.04 2.75 -6.79
N ARG A 39 -15.63 3.59 -5.83
CA ARG A 39 -16.34 4.83 -5.49
C ARG A 39 -16.43 5.77 -6.68
N ARG A 40 -15.31 5.98 -7.38
CA ARG A 40 -15.24 6.85 -8.57
C ARG A 40 -16.06 6.32 -9.73
N ALA A 41 -15.94 5.03 -10.03
CA ALA A 41 -16.69 4.38 -11.09
C ALA A 41 -18.20 4.44 -10.83
N ARG A 42 -18.63 4.22 -9.58
CA ARG A 42 -20.04 4.34 -9.17
C ARG A 42 -20.55 5.78 -9.23
N GLN A 43 -19.71 6.76 -8.88
CA GLN A 43 -20.08 8.18 -8.98
C GLN A 43 -20.26 8.61 -10.44
N LYS A 44 -19.38 8.16 -11.33
CA LYS A 44 -19.40 8.54 -12.75
C LYS A 44 -20.46 7.80 -13.57
N ASN A 45 -20.63 6.50 -13.33
CA ASN A 45 -21.45 5.60 -14.16
C ASN A 45 -22.68 5.04 -13.44
N GLY A 46 -22.94 5.47 -12.20
CA GLY A 46 -24.04 4.98 -11.39
C GLY A 46 -23.86 3.54 -10.89
N PRO A 47 -24.95 2.90 -10.42
CA PRO A 47 -24.92 1.53 -9.89
C PRO A 47 -24.50 0.46 -10.91
N ALA A 48 -24.58 0.75 -12.20
CA ALA A 48 -24.24 -0.16 -13.29
C ALA A 48 -22.76 -0.07 -13.74
N TYR A 49 -21.88 0.48 -12.90
CA TYR A 49 -20.47 0.55 -13.23
C TYR A 49 -19.87 -0.85 -13.44
N THR A 50 -18.94 -0.96 -14.39
CA THR A 50 -18.25 -2.20 -14.74
C THR A 50 -16.81 -2.16 -14.25
N ARG A 51 -16.12 -3.32 -14.33
CA ARG A 51 -14.68 -3.40 -14.10
C ARG A 51 -13.89 -2.57 -15.10
N ASP A 52 -14.29 -2.55 -16.37
CA ASP A 52 -13.61 -1.77 -17.42
C ASP A 52 -13.62 -0.28 -17.09
N HIS A 53 -14.73 0.25 -16.56
CA HIS A 53 -14.78 1.64 -16.09
C HIS A 53 -13.75 1.94 -15.00
N MET A 54 -13.46 0.97 -14.12
CA MET A 54 -12.45 1.11 -13.08
C MET A 54 -11.04 1.04 -13.68
N ASP A 55 -10.80 0.12 -14.61
CA ASP A 55 -9.49 -0.07 -15.24
C ASP A 55 -9.11 1.13 -16.13
N ASP A 56 -10.07 1.71 -16.84
CA ASP A 56 -9.85 2.93 -17.63
C ASP A 56 -9.61 4.15 -16.75
N ASP A 57 -10.34 4.28 -15.64
CA ASP A 57 -10.09 5.35 -14.68
C ASP A 57 -8.73 5.16 -14.00
N PHE A 58 -8.37 3.93 -13.64
CA PHE A 58 -7.07 3.59 -13.06
C PHE A 58 -5.91 4.02 -13.96
N LYS A 59 -5.92 3.62 -15.24
CA LYS A 59 -4.88 4.01 -16.23
C LYS A 59 -4.71 5.52 -16.31
N ARG A 60 -5.81 6.28 -16.19
CA ARG A 60 -5.80 7.74 -16.26
C ARG A 60 -5.18 8.38 -15.02
N ILE A 61 -5.56 7.93 -13.83
CA ILE A 61 -5.17 8.58 -12.57
C ILE A 61 -3.84 8.09 -12.01
N LEU A 62 -3.36 6.93 -12.47
CA LEU A 62 -2.16 6.30 -11.94
C LEU A 62 -0.91 7.20 -11.98
N PRO A 63 -0.62 7.97 -13.05
CA PRO A 63 0.56 8.85 -13.06
C PRO A 63 0.47 10.00 -12.05
N GLU A 64 -0.73 10.36 -11.61
CA GLU A 64 -1.01 11.48 -10.72
C GLU A 64 -1.04 11.06 -9.24
N THR A 65 -0.94 9.76 -8.95
CA THR A 65 -0.96 9.28 -7.57
C THR A 65 0.36 9.48 -6.87
N LYS A 66 0.28 9.88 -5.60
CA LYS A 66 1.40 10.08 -4.68
C LYS A 66 1.34 9.03 -3.58
N LEU A 67 2.50 8.56 -3.15
CA LEU A 67 2.62 7.56 -2.09
C LEU A 67 3.41 8.11 -0.91
N LYS A 68 2.98 7.70 0.27
CA LYS A 68 3.75 7.85 1.51
C LYS A 68 4.05 6.49 2.09
N VAL A 69 5.30 6.27 2.46
CA VAL A 69 5.75 5.07 3.16
C VAL A 69 6.08 5.44 4.59
N PHE A 70 5.49 4.73 5.54
CA PHE A 70 5.70 4.94 6.96
C PHE A 70 6.35 3.72 7.60
N ALA A 71 7.36 3.91 8.44
CA ALA A 71 7.78 2.92 9.43
C ALA A 71 6.81 2.96 10.62
N LEU A 72 6.40 1.77 11.08
CA LEU A 72 5.46 1.59 12.17
C LEU A 72 6.21 1.10 13.41
N ILE A 73 6.38 1.98 14.39
CA ILE A 73 7.19 1.73 15.59
C ILE A 73 6.28 1.63 16.81
N PRO A 74 6.40 0.58 17.65
CA PRO A 74 5.71 0.53 18.92
C PRO A 74 6.10 1.72 19.80
N SER A 75 5.12 2.46 20.32
CA SER A 75 5.34 3.61 21.21
C SER A 75 4.32 3.59 22.34
N GLY A 76 4.77 3.23 23.54
CA GLY A 76 3.90 2.99 24.69
C GLY A 76 2.83 1.93 24.41
N MET A 77 1.56 2.30 24.56
CA MET A 77 0.41 1.43 24.22
C MET A 77 -0.06 1.57 22.76
N GLY A 78 0.63 2.36 21.95
CA GLY A 78 0.24 2.69 20.58
C GLY A 78 1.31 2.37 19.54
N MET A 79 1.10 2.94 18.35
CA MET A 79 2.03 2.88 17.24
C MET A 79 2.32 4.31 16.79
N GLU A 80 3.60 4.61 16.62
CA GLU A 80 4.08 5.83 15.96
C GLU A 80 4.31 5.53 14.47
N PHE A 81 3.95 6.49 13.63
CA PHE A 81 4.15 6.43 12.18
C PHE A 81 5.23 7.43 11.81
N LYS A 82 6.41 6.92 11.44
CA LYS A 82 7.51 7.74 10.94
C LYS A 82 7.46 7.78 9.43
N LEU A 83 7.35 8.96 8.82
CA LEU A 83 7.44 9.07 7.37
C LEU A 83 8.88 8.79 6.94
N ILE A 84 9.07 7.84 6.02
CA ILE A 84 10.40 7.40 5.57
C ILE A 84 10.54 7.46 4.03
N GLY A 85 9.46 7.78 3.34
CA GLY A 85 9.44 7.81 1.89
C GLY A 85 8.24 8.57 1.35
N PHE A 86 8.50 9.32 0.29
CA PHE A 86 7.49 9.98 -0.52
C PHE A 86 7.83 9.72 -1.99
N TYR A 87 6.83 9.30 -2.76
CA TYR A 87 7.02 8.91 -4.16
C TYR A 87 5.86 9.39 -5.01
N GLU A 88 6.14 9.71 -6.26
CA GLU A 88 5.16 9.70 -7.33
C GLU A 88 5.10 8.30 -7.94
N THR A 89 3.93 7.92 -8.42
CA THR A 89 3.72 6.57 -8.94
C THR A 89 4.59 6.21 -10.16
N PRO A 90 4.92 7.15 -11.07
CA PRO A 90 5.90 6.87 -12.13
C PRO A 90 7.25 6.37 -11.62
N GLU A 91 7.67 6.75 -10.41
CA GLU A 91 8.93 6.28 -9.80
C GLU A 91 8.87 4.80 -9.36
N LEU A 92 7.66 4.25 -9.23
CA LEU A 92 7.40 2.92 -8.68
C LEU A 92 6.71 1.98 -9.69
N ILE A 93 6.57 2.42 -10.96
CA ILE A 93 5.81 1.67 -11.97
C ILE A 93 6.39 0.28 -12.27
N GLU A 94 7.71 0.13 -12.12
CA GLU A 94 8.43 -1.14 -12.33
C GLU A 94 8.36 -2.06 -11.11
N VAL A 95 7.86 -1.58 -9.97
CA VAL A 95 7.73 -2.40 -8.75
C VAL A 95 6.56 -3.36 -8.95
N GLU A 96 6.85 -4.64 -9.13
CA GLU A 96 5.84 -5.70 -9.23
C GLU A 96 5.37 -6.19 -7.86
N ASP A 97 6.31 -6.28 -6.91
CA ASP A 97 6.07 -6.64 -5.51
C ASP A 97 6.67 -5.55 -4.60
N PRO A 98 5.84 -4.88 -3.77
CA PRO A 98 6.32 -3.86 -2.86
C PRO A 98 7.20 -4.44 -1.73
N VAL A 99 7.10 -5.72 -1.38
CA VAL A 99 7.83 -6.29 -0.23
C VAL A 99 9.35 -6.32 -0.45
N PRO A 100 9.90 -6.88 -1.56
CA PRO A 100 11.32 -6.81 -1.87
C PRO A 100 11.84 -5.36 -1.96
N PHE A 101 11.09 -4.48 -2.63
CA PHE A 101 11.46 -3.07 -2.76
C PHE A 101 11.57 -2.38 -1.38
N ILE A 102 10.57 -2.56 -0.51
CA ILE A 102 10.58 -2.00 0.85
C ILE A 102 11.73 -2.61 1.66
N GLN A 103 11.98 -3.90 1.54
CA GLN A 103 13.05 -4.58 2.29
C GLN A 103 14.43 -4.08 1.88
N GLU A 104 14.69 -3.97 0.58
CA GLU A 104 15.95 -3.47 0.05
C GLU A 104 16.18 -2.00 0.45
N LYS A 105 15.13 -1.18 0.42
CA LYS A 105 15.24 0.26 0.65
C LYS A 105 15.25 0.66 2.13
N TYR A 106 14.55 -0.07 2.98
CA TYR A 106 14.29 0.32 4.38
C TYR A 106 14.69 -0.72 5.42
N GLY A 107 15.04 -1.93 4.99
CA GLY A 107 15.42 -3.02 5.86
C GLY A 107 14.21 -3.72 6.47
N GLY A 108 14.42 -4.36 7.62
CA GLY A 108 13.38 -5.10 8.33
C GLY A 108 12.46 -4.21 9.16
N GLY A 109 11.17 -4.56 9.22
CA GLY A 109 10.21 -3.80 10.02
C GLY A 109 8.76 -4.02 9.63
N LYS A 110 7.89 -3.19 10.24
CA LYS A 110 6.50 -3.03 9.82
C LYS A 110 6.38 -1.70 9.10
N PHE A 111 5.74 -1.73 7.94
CA PHE A 111 5.60 -0.56 7.08
C PHE A 111 4.14 -0.36 6.70
N LYS A 112 3.77 0.87 6.39
CA LYS A 112 2.47 1.21 5.83
C LYS A 112 2.67 2.09 4.61
N VAL A 113 2.02 1.72 3.52
CA VAL A 113 1.96 2.54 2.31
C VAL A 113 0.60 3.18 2.25
N ASN A 114 0.54 4.49 2.03
CA ASN A 114 -0.68 5.23 1.74
C ASN A 114 -0.59 5.81 0.34
N ILE A 115 -1.66 5.71 -0.43
CA ILE A 115 -1.80 6.30 -1.76
C ILE A 115 -2.77 7.48 -1.68
N TYR A 116 -2.42 8.57 -2.36
CA TYR A 116 -3.20 9.78 -2.48
C TYR A 116 -3.39 10.12 -3.96
N HIS A 117 -4.56 10.61 -4.32
CA HIS A 117 -4.89 11.18 -5.62
C HIS A 117 -5.57 12.53 -5.40
N GLU A 118 -5.01 13.62 -5.94
CA GLU A 118 -5.52 14.99 -5.76
C GLU A 118 -5.78 15.33 -4.27
N GLY A 119 -4.82 15.01 -3.40
CA GLY A 119 -4.93 15.20 -1.95
C GLY A 119 -5.95 14.31 -1.22
N THR A 120 -6.70 13.49 -1.95
CA THR A 120 -7.65 12.54 -1.37
C THR A 120 -6.99 11.19 -1.13
N PHE A 121 -7.23 10.61 0.05
CA PHE A 121 -6.79 9.26 0.36
C PHE A 121 -7.44 8.22 -0.57
N ALA A 122 -6.61 7.50 -1.31
CA ALA A 122 -7.01 6.53 -2.32
C ALA A 122 -6.83 5.06 -1.89
N GLY A 123 -5.87 4.77 -1.01
CA GLY A 123 -5.60 3.38 -0.64
C GLY A 123 -4.54 3.21 0.43
N THR A 124 -4.51 2.04 1.08
CA THR A 124 -3.43 1.70 2.00
C THR A 124 -3.22 0.20 2.15
N GLU A 125 -1.98 -0.20 2.42
CA GLU A 125 -1.64 -1.55 2.85
C GLU A 125 -0.48 -1.52 3.85
N ASN A 126 -0.51 -2.47 4.80
CA ASN A 126 0.59 -2.70 5.71
C ASN A 126 1.47 -3.84 5.18
N PHE A 127 2.78 -3.64 5.21
CA PHE A 127 3.79 -4.60 4.81
C PHE A 127 4.67 -4.98 6.00
N LYS A 128 5.28 -6.16 5.90
CA LYS A 128 6.27 -6.63 6.86
C LYS A 128 7.43 -7.23 6.09
N THR A 129 8.64 -6.82 6.42
CA THR A 129 9.88 -7.29 5.81
C THR A 129 10.80 -7.88 6.89
N HIS A 130 11.85 -8.56 6.47
CA HIS A 130 12.83 -9.20 7.36
C HIS A 130 14.17 -8.47 7.35
N GLY A 131 14.96 -8.63 8.41
CA GLY A 131 16.28 -8.02 8.59
C GLY A 131 16.31 -6.94 9.67
N ASP A 132 17.42 -6.21 9.73
CA ASP A 132 17.56 -5.05 10.61
C ASP A 132 17.00 -3.79 9.92
N PRO A 133 16.38 -2.86 10.67
CA PRO A 133 15.91 -1.59 10.10
C PRO A 133 17.09 -0.69 9.74
N HIS A 134 16.98 0.01 8.59
CA HIS A 134 17.94 1.05 8.20
C HIS A 134 17.28 2.26 7.52
N TRP A 135 15.97 2.43 7.74
CA TRP A 135 15.23 3.61 7.31
C TRP A 135 15.61 4.84 8.14
N VAL A 136 15.35 6.02 7.58
CA VAL A 136 15.53 7.32 8.22
C VAL A 136 14.24 8.11 8.08
N GLU A 137 13.84 8.82 9.14
CA GLU A 137 12.67 9.71 9.10
C GLU A 137 12.95 10.90 8.18
N ILE A 138 11.96 11.27 7.37
CA ILE A 138 12.02 12.42 6.45
C ILE A 138 10.94 13.45 6.81
N GLU A 139 11.15 14.70 6.40
CA GLU A 139 10.14 15.74 6.52
C GLU A 139 8.95 15.49 5.58
N ASP A 140 7.75 15.90 6.04
CA ASP A 140 6.53 15.75 5.26
C ASP A 140 6.37 16.93 4.27
N PRO A 141 6.33 16.69 2.95
CA PRO A 141 6.25 17.74 1.93
C PRO A 141 4.86 18.40 1.77
N ALA A 142 4.06 18.54 2.83
CA ALA A 142 2.69 19.08 2.78
C ALA A 142 2.55 20.51 2.16
N PRO A 143 1.36 20.91 1.64
CA PRO A 143 0.11 20.16 1.52
C PRO A 143 -0.19 19.73 0.06
N TYR A 144 -1.01 18.69 -0.03
CA TYR A 144 -1.42 18.03 -1.27
C TYR A 144 -2.31 18.91 -2.16
#